data_AF-A0A944YJJ1-F1
#
_entry.id   AF-A0A944YJJ1-F1
#
_cell.length_a   1.000
_cell.length_b   1.000
_cell.length_c   1.000
_cell.angle_alpha   90.00
_cell.angle_beta   90.00
_cell.angle_gamma   90.00
#
_symmetry.space_group_name_H-M   'P 1'
#
loop_
_entity.id
_entity.type
_entity.pdbx_description
1 polymer ?
#
loop_
_entity_poly.entity_id
_entity_poly.type
_entity_poly.pdbx_seq_one_letter_code
_entity_poly.pdbx_strand_id
1 'polypeptide(L)' 'MSLGYGQSKQKLVWSDEFNGDTLDYSKWGVEENAYGGGNNEQQIYRWDKKNLRVENGNLVIE' A
#
# COMPACT_ATOMS: atom_id res chain seq x y z
N MET A 1 -36.45 27.43 -1.45
CA MET A 1 -35.01 27.67 -1.66
C MET A 1 -34.30 26.35 -1.49
N SER A 2 -33.66 25.84 -2.55
CA SER A 2 -32.89 24.59 -2.50
C SER A 2 -31.49 24.89 -1.97
N LEU A 3 -31.05 24.18 -0.94
CA LEU A 3 -29.68 24.23 -0.44
C LEU A 3 -28.79 23.46 -1.43
N GLY A 4 -28.08 24.19 -2.29
CA GLY A 4 -27.07 23.60 -3.16
C GLY A 4 -25.85 23.19 -2.34
N TYR A 5 -25.74 21.89 -2.03
CA TYR A 5 -24.47 21.33 -1.56
C TYR A 5 -23.47 21.43 -2.72
N GLY A 6 -22.48 22.32 -2.58
CA GLY A 6 -21.39 22.44 -3.54
C GLY A 6 -20.62 21.12 -3.61
N GLN A 7 -20.73 20.42 -4.74
CA GLN A 7 -19.91 19.26 -5.04
C GLN A 7 -18.46 19.75 -5.23
N SER A 8 -17.63 19.60 -4.20
CA SER A 8 -16.18 19.76 -4.36
C SER A 8 -15.67 18.59 -5.19
N LYS A 9 -15.15 18.88 -6.38
CA LYS A 9 -14.51 17.87 -7.24
C LYS A 9 -13.21 17.42 -6.58
N GLN A 10 -13.17 16.20 -6.05
CA GLN A 10 -11.93 15.64 -5.54
C GLN A 10 -10.91 15.46 -6.67
N LYS A 11 -9.66 15.83 -6.40
CA LYS A 11 -8.53 15.69 -7.34
C LYS A 11 -7.66 14.54 -6.86
N LEU A 12 -7.44 13.56 -7.72
CA LEU A 12 -6.43 12.53 -7.51
C LEU A 12 -5.03 13.17 -7.54
N VAL A 13 -4.24 12.94 -6.49
CA VAL A 13 -2.88 13.51 -6.35
C VAL A 13 -1.79 12.44 -6.32
N TRP A 14 -2.15 11.18 -6.04
CA TRP A 14 -1.23 10.06 -5.98
C TRP A 14 -2.01 8.76 -6.17
N SER A 15 -1.46 7.82 -6.94
CA SER A 15 -2.00 6.47 -7.08
C SER A 15 -0.92 5.46 -7.46
N ASP A 16 -1.20 4.20 -7.14
CA ASP A 16 -0.48 3.06 -7.68
C ASP A 16 -1.46 1.92 -7.95
N GLU A 17 -1.52 1.50 -9.21
CA GLU A 17 -2.47 0.48 -9.67
C GLU A 17 -1.81 -0.90 -9.78
N PHE A 18 -0.52 -1.01 -9.40
CA PHE A 18 0.23 -2.27 -9.35
C PHE A 18 0.21 -3.08 -10.66
N ASN A 19 0.15 -2.40 -11.80
CA ASN A 19 0.13 -3.02 -13.13
C ASN A 19 1.51 -3.50 -13.62
N GLY A 20 2.58 -3.19 -12.89
CA GLY A 20 3.94 -3.66 -13.19
C GLY A 20 4.21 -5.05 -12.60
N ASP A 21 5.37 -5.64 -12.95
CA ASP A 21 5.75 -6.97 -12.46
C ASP A 21 6.43 -6.95 -11.07
N THR A 22 6.77 -5.77 -10.56
CA THR A 22 7.46 -5.57 -9.29
C THR A 22 6.94 -4.33 -8.58
N LEU A 23 7.17 -4.25 -7.26
CA LEU A 23 6.86 -3.05 -6.48
C LEU A 23 7.63 -1.84 -7.01
N ASP A 24 6.95 -0.70 -7.15
CA ASP A 24 7.57 0.56 -7.51
C ASP A 24 8.26 1.20 -6.29
N TYR A 25 9.57 0.99 -6.16
CA TYR A 25 10.37 1.54 -5.05
C TYR A 25 10.57 3.06 -5.11
N SER A 26 10.14 3.74 -6.17
CA SER A 26 10.04 5.21 -6.17
C SER A 26 8.82 5.71 -5.38
N LYS A 27 7.84 4.83 -5.14
CA LYS A 27 6.59 5.09 -4.45
C LYS A 27 6.53 4.48 -3.05
N TRP A 28 7.11 3.29 -2.88
CA TRP A 28 6.98 2.48 -1.66
C TRP A 28 8.32 2.17 -1.01
N GLY A 29 8.36 2.30 0.32
CA GLY A 29 9.39 1.71 1.17
C GLY A 29 8.88 0.45 1.84
N VAL A 30 9.79 -0.49 2.15
CA VAL A 30 9.46 -1.75 2.83
C VAL A 30 10.17 -1.80 4.19
N GLU A 31 9.51 -2.35 5.20
CA GLU A 31 10.05 -2.50 6.55
C GLU A 31 10.47 -3.94 6.81
N GLU A 32 11.61 -4.12 7.49
CA GLU A 32 11.97 -5.37 8.15
C GLU A 32 11.93 -5.18 9.65
N ASN A 33 11.13 -5.99 10.34
CA ASN A 33 10.97 -5.89 11.78
C ASN A 33 10.72 -7.26 12.39
N ALA A 34 11.61 -7.67 13.30
CA ALA A 34 11.49 -8.90 14.09
C ALA A 34 11.30 -8.61 15.59
N TYR A 35 11.05 -7.36 15.96
CA TYR A 35 11.04 -6.87 17.34
C TYR A 35 9.63 -6.48 17.82
N GLY A 36 8.60 -6.93 17.10
CA GLY A 36 7.20 -6.81 17.50
C GLY A 36 6.54 -5.46 17.23
N GLY A 37 7.06 -4.65 16.29
CA GLY A 37 6.33 -3.52 15.69
C GLY A 37 5.89 -2.40 16.63
N GLY A 38 6.38 -2.38 17.88
CA GLY A 38 5.91 -1.45 18.92
C GLY A 38 4.58 -1.84 19.58
N ASN A 39 4.01 -2.99 19.23
CA ASN A 39 2.70 -3.46 19.70
C ASN A 39 2.67 -4.96 20.06
N ASN A 40 3.82 -5.60 20.23
CA ASN A 40 3.99 -7.02 20.58
C ASN A 40 3.48 -7.99 19.51
N GLU A 41 3.56 -7.60 18.25
CA GLU A 41 3.31 -8.47 17.10
C GLU A 41 4.26 -9.67 17.09
N GLN A 42 3.75 -10.85 16.69
CA GLN A 42 4.55 -12.09 16.62
C GLN A 42 5.12 -12.35 15.22
N GLN A 43 4.58 -11.68 14.19
CA GLN A 43 5.11 -11.78 12.84
C GLN A 43 6.46 -11.09 12.72
N ILE A 44 7.25 -11.55 11.74
CA ILE A 44 8.48 -10.90 11.31
C ILE A 44 8.23 -10.33 9.93
N TYR A 45 8.30 -9.02 9.78
CA TYR A 45 8.23 -8.40 8.46
C TYR A 45 9.49 -8.71 7.67
N ARG A 46 9.31 -9.29 6.47
CA ARG A 46 10.37 -9.64 5.52
C ARG A 46 9.96 -9.24 4.12
N TRP A 47 10.91 -8.77 3.31
CA TRP A 47 10.69 -8.36 1.92
C TRP A 47 11.09 -9.45 0.94
N ASP A 48 10.68 -10.69 1.17
CA ASP A 48 10.81 -11.74 0.17
C ASP A 48 9.51 -11.90 -0.64
N LYS A 49 9.58 -12.59 -1.79
CA LYS A 49 8.41 -12.80 -2.65
C LYS A 49 7.29 -13.63 -1.99
N LYS A 50 7.59 -14.34 -0.90
CA LYS A 50 6.57 -15.08 -0.16
C LYS A 50 5.67 -14.09 0.59
N ASN A 51 6.25 -13.06 1.18
CA ASN A 51 5.55 -12.10 2.02
C ASN A 51 5.09 -10.83 1.30
N LEU A 52 5.77 -10.42 0.22
CA LEU A 52 5.47 -9.19 -0.51
C LEU A 52 5.75 -9.36 -2.01
N ARG A 53 4.70 -9.21 -2.83
CA ARG A 53 4.83 -9.29 -4.30
C ARG A 53 3.75 -8.48 -5.01
N VAL A 54 4.02 -8.07 -6.23
CA VAL A 54 2.97 -7.62 -7.16
C VAL A 54 2.56 -8.81 -8.00
N GLU A 55 1.26 -9.10 -8.04
CA GLU A 55 0.71 -10.25 -8.75
C GLU A 55 -0.70 -9.94 -9.26
N ASN A 56 -0.94 -10.21 -10.55
CA ASN A 56 -2.25 -10.04 -11.21
C ASN A 56 -2.87 -8.63 -11.03
N GLY A 57 -2.06 -7.56 -11.10
CA GLY A 57 -2.53 -6.18 -10.93
C GLY A 57 -2.79 -5.77 -9.49
N ASN A 58 -2.28 -6.51 -8.50
CA ASN A 58 -2.46 -6.23 -7.08
C ASN A 58 -1.14 -6.27 -6.33
N LEU A 59 -1.04 -5.50 -5.25
CA LEU A 59 -0.06 -5.74 -4.19
C LEU A 59 -0.56 -6.87 -3.29
N VAL A 60 0.21 -7.95 -3.18
CA VAL A 60 -0.05 -9.06 -2.28
C VAL A 60 0.87 -8.96 -1.07
N ILE A 61 0.27 -9.03 0.12
CA ILE A 61 0.94 -9.11 1.43
C ILE A 61 0.42 -10.38 2.10
N GLU A 62 1.32 -11.28 2.48
CA GLU A 62 0.99 -12.64 2.94
C GLU A 62 1.90 -13.12 4.09
#